data_AF-A0A7D4YDY8-F1
#
_entry.id   AF-A0A7D4YDY8-F1
#
_cell.length_a   1.000
_cell.length_b   1.000
_cell.length_c   1.000
_cell.angle_alpha   90.00
_cell.angle_beta   90.00
_cell.angle_gamma   90.00
#
_symmetry.space_group_name_H-M   'P 1'
#
loop_
_entity.id
_entity.type
_entity.pdbx_description
1 polymer ?
#
loop_
_entity_poly.entity_id
_entity_poly.type
_entity_poly.pdbx_seq_one_letter_code
_entity_poly.pdbx_strand_id
1 'polypeptide(L)' 'MNAVASGPRSSRRKSVLFCAECSFQNPVSEGWLVVSDGDERTIVCPECGHVADHRTERSAPSPKRAD' A
#
# COMPACT_ATOMS: atom_id res chain seq x y z
N MET A 1 -34.25 -0.32 -17.92
CA MET A 1 -33.66 -1.30 -16.99
C MET A 1 -32.22 -0.88 -16.71
N ASN A 2 -31.84 -0.56 -15.48
CA ASN A 2 -30.48 -0.09 -15.15
C ASN A 2 -29.58 -1.27 -14.79
N ALA A 3 -28.49 -1.46 -15.54
CA ALA A 3 -27.51 -2.51 -15.28
C ALA A 3 -26.60 -2.10 -14.11
N VAL A 4 -26.68 -2.86 -13.03
CA VAL A 4 -25.65 -2.88 -11.96
C VAL A 4 -24.39 -3.48 -12.56
N ALA A 5 -23.49 -2.63 -13.06
CA ALA A 5 -22.16 -3.04 -13.46
C ALA A 5 -21.34 -3.34 -12.20
N SER A 6 -21.63 -4.47 -11.56
CA SER A 6 -20.69 -5.16 -10.68
C SER A 6 -19.57 -5.71 -11.57
N GLY A 7 -18.71 -4.81 -12.06
CA GLY A 7 -17.41 -5.23 -12.58
C GLY A 7 -16.72 -6.08 -11.51
N PRO A 8 -15.94 -7.11 -11.87
CA PRO A 8 -15.23 -7.92 -10.89
C PRO A 8 -14.51 -6.94 -9.99
N ARG A 9 -14.89 -6.89 -8.70
CA ARG A 9 -14.25 -6.05 -7.70
C ARG A 9 -12.80 -6.47 -7.79
N SER A 10 -12.02 -5.65 -8.50
CA SER A 10 -10.63 -5.89 -8.80
C SER A 10 -10.06 -6.27 -7.45
N SER A 11 -9.70 -7.55 -7.29
CA SER A 11 -9.11 -8.05 -6.05
C SER A 11 -7.80 -7.31 -6.00
N ARG A 12 -7.86 -6.09 -5.47
CA ARG A 12 -6.78 -5.11 -5.39
C ARG A 12 -5.74 -5.90 -4.65
N ARG A 13 -4.75 -6.42 -5.40
CA ARG A 13 -3.77 -7.37 -4.87
C ARG A 13 -3.27 -6.72 -3.60
N LYS A 14 -3.68 -7.28 -2.46
CA LYS A 14 -3.34 -6.74 -1.16
C LYS A 14 -1.85 -7.04 -1.01
N SER A 15 -1.02 -6.05 -1.35
CA SER A 15 0.41 -6.16 -1.09
C SER A 15 0.58 -6.38 0.41
N VAL A 16 1.29 -7.45 0.77
CA VAL A 16 1.68 -7.71 2.15
C VAL A 16 3.02 -7.03 2.37
N LEU A 17 3.16 -6.32 3.47
CA LEU A 17 4.45 -5.77 3.93
C LEU A 17 4.94 -6.57 5.12
N PHE A 18 6.25 -6.50 5.33
CA PHE A 18 7.00 -7.18 6.37
C PHE A 18 7.83 -6.14 7.12
N CYS A 19 7.78 -6.16 8.45
CA CYS A 19 8.65 -5.33 9.28
C CYS A 19 10.00 -6.01 9.45
N ALA A 20 11.09 -5.32 9.11
CA ALA A 20 12.45 -5.84 9.29
C ALA A 20 12.83 -6.00 10.78
N GLU A 21 12.23 -5.20 11.67
CA GLU A 21 12.61 -5.16 13.09
C GLU A 21 11.91 -6.24 13.93
N CYS A 22 10.59 -6.31 13.85
CA CYS A 22 9.79 -7.20 14.69
C CYS A 22 9.19 -8.39 13.92
N SER A 23 9.48 -8.53 12.63
CA SER A 23 8.92 -9.57 11.75
C SER A 23 7.38 -9.56 11.66
N PHE A 24 6.74 -8.44 12.00
CA PHE A 24 5.30 -8.24 11.77
C PHE A 24 4.99 -8.28 10.27
N GLN A 25 3.96 -9.04 9.89
CA GLN A 25 3.53 -9.21 8.50
C GLN A 25 2.02 -9.06 8.38
N ASN A 26 1.58 -8.18 7.51
CA ASN A 26 0.15 -7.92 7.30
C ASN A 26 -0.09 -7.28 5.92
N PRO A 27 -1.25 -7.48 5.28
CA PRO A 27 -1.72 -6.61 4.22
C PRO A 27 -1.57 -5.11 4.54
N VAL A 28 -0.96 -4.35 3.63
CA VAL A 28 -0.76 -2.88 3.76
C VAL A 28 -2.06 -2.15 4.09
N SER A 29 -3.18 -2.61 3.55
CA SER A 29 -4.48 -1.97 3.71
C SER A 29 -5.19 -2.27 5.02
N GLU A 30 -4.71 -3.22 5.83
CA GLU A 30 -5.46 -3.72 7.00
C GLU A 30 -4.69 -3.61 8.31
N GLY A 31 -3.40 -3.92 8.31
CA GLY A 31 -2.62 -3.97 9.54
C GLY A 31 -1.45 -3.00 9.62
N TRP A 32 -1.28 -2.12 8.63
CA TRP A 32 -0.19 -1.16 8.63
C TRP A 32 -0.71 0.25 8.87
N LEU A 33 0.02 1.03 9.66
CA LEU A 33 -0.28 2.44 9.85
C LEU A 33 0.23 3.20 8.64
N VAL A 34 -0.65 3.93 7.98
CA VAL A 34 -0.33 4.71 6.80
C VAL A 34 -0.43 6.18 7.17
N VAL A 35 0.70 6.87 7.16
CA VAL A 35 0.79 8.31 7.35
C VAL A 35 0.94 8.94 5.97
N SER A 36 0.00 9.80 5.59
CA SER A 36 0.11 10.64 4.40
C SER A 36 0.48 12.05 4.83
N ASP A 37 1.62 12.55 4.37
CA ASP A 37 2.10 13.91 4.58
C ASP A 37 2.30 14.57 3.21
N GLY A 38 1.37 15.45 2.82
CA GLY A 38 1.39 16.08 1.50
C GLY A 38 1.42 15.06 0.35
N ASP A 39 2.49 15.08 -0.44
CA ASP A 39 2.77 14.14 -1.54
C ASP A 39 3.54 12.89 -1.06
N GLU A 40 3.71 12.66 0.23
CA GLU A 40 4.48 11.55 0.79
C GLU A 40 3.59 10.60 1.59
N ARG A 41 3.82 9.30 1.39
CA ARG A 41 3.11 8.23 2.09
C ARG A 41 4.12 7.34 2.79
N THR A 42 4.03 7.34 4.11
CA THR A 42 4.87 6.54 5.00
C THR A 42 4.05 5.40 5.57
N ILE A 43 4.57 4.19 5.48
CA ILE A 43 3.96 2.99 6.05
C ILE A 43 4.77 2.57 7.27
N VAL A 44 4.12 2.55 8.44
CA VAL A 44 4.71 2.36 9.75
C VAL A 44 4.17 1.10 10.40
N CYS A 45 5.05 0.32 11.02
CA CYS A 45 4.69 -0.86 11.79
C CYS A 45 3.92 -0.46 13.05
N PRO A 46 2.72 -1.01 13.30
CA PRO A 46 1.97 -0.69 14.51
C PRO A 46 2.60 -1.26 15.79
N GLU A 47 3.39 -2.33 15.68
CA GLU A 47 3.96 -3.03 16.84
C GLU A 47 5.19 -2.32 17.41
N CYS A 48 6.14 -1.93 16.54
CA CYS A 48 7.41 -1.33 16.96
C CYS A 48 7.60 0.13 16.51
N GLY A 49 6.69 0.68 15.70
CA GLY A 49 6.81 2.03 15.17
C GLY A 49 7.84 2.21 14.05
N HIS A 50 8.47 1.13 13.57
CA HIS A 50 9.46 1.22 12.50
C HIS A 50 8.80 1.50 11.13
N VAL A 51 9.45 2.33 10.30
CA VAL A 51 8.99 2.65 8.94
C VAL A 51 9.33 1.50 8.00
N ALA A 52 8.34 0.80 7.48
CA ALA A 52 8.54 -0.33 6.57
C ALA A 52 8.66 0.08 5.10
N ASP A 53 7.99 1.15 4.68
CA ASP A 53 8.04 1.66 3.31
C ASP A 53 7.75 3.17 3.32
N HIS A 54 8.49 3.92 2.53
CA HIS A 54 8.27 5.35 2.32
C HIS A 54 8.20 5.60 0.82
N ARG A 55 7.08 6.12 0.35
CA ARG A 55 6.87 6.45 -1.07
C ARG A 55 6.24 7.80 -1.22
N THR A 56 6.84 8.63 -2.05
CA THR A 56 6.18 9.80 -2.60
C THR A 56 5.06 9.33 -3.54
N GLU A 57 3.88 9.93 -3.50
CA GLU A 57 2.73 9.52 -4.36
C GLU A 57 3.06 9.75 -5.85
N ARG A 58 3.96 10.69 -6.13
CA ARG A 58 4.57 10.89 -7.46
C ARG A 58 5.44 9.73 -7.93
N SER A 59 5.93 8.93 -6.99
CA SER A 59 6.73 7.73 -7.21
C SER A 59 5.87 6.46 -7.29
N ALA A 60 4.54 6.58 -7.52
CA ALA A 60 3.80 5.52 -8.17
C ALA A 60 4.67 5.03 -9.35
N PRO A 61 4.92 3.71 -9.47
CA PRO A 61 5.82 3.22 -10.50
C PRO A 61 5.26 3.70 -11.82
N SER A 62 5.89 4.71 -12.42
CA SER A 62 5.75 4.95 -13.85
C SER A 62 5.99 3.58 -14.45
N PRO A 63 5.00 2.94 -15.12
CA PRO A 63 5.31 1.76 -15.88
C PRO A 63 6.33 2.26 -16.88
N LYS A 64 7.60 1.93 -16.64
CA LYS A 64 8.69 2.13 -17.58
C LYS A 64 8.29 1.34 -18.82
N ARG A 65 7.57 2.02 -19.69
CA ARG A 65 7.21 1.60 -21.02
C ARG A 65 8.36 2.10 -21.89
N ALA A 66 9.33 1.22 -22.11
CA ALA A 66 10.40 1.34 -23.11
C ALA A 66 11.07 -0.05 -23.11
N ASP A 67 11.15 -0.81 -24.18
CA ASP A 67 11.11 -0.54 -25.63
C ASP A 67 10.43 -1.72 -26.34
#